data_AF-A0A967HFV1-F1
#
_entry.id   AF-A0A967HFV1-F1
#
_cell.length_a   1.000
_cell.length_b   1.000
_cell.length_c   1.000
_cell.angle_alpha   90.00
_cell.angle_beta   90.00
_cell.angle_gamma   90.00
#
_symmetry.space_group_name_H-M   'P 1'
#
loop_
_entity.id
_entity.type
_entity.pdbx_description
1 polymer ?
#
loop_
_entity_poly.entity_id
_entity_poly.type
_entity_poly.pdbx_seq_one_letter_code
_entity_poly.pdbx_strand_id
1 'polypeptide(L)'
;MMGPHYGMGPGFGSGWRRAAPARDLSADDVRKMFEARLAWRGNPNLKLGEVKERDEDTIVADIVTKDDSLVQRYQVDRHTGFMRPVY
;
A
#
# COMPACT_ATOMS: atom_id res chain seq x y z
N MET A 1 -0.46 -24.55 -40.41
CA MET A 1 -1.38 -23.73 -39.61
C MET A 1 -0.58 -23.07 -38.50
N MET A 2 -0.21 -21.81 -38.69
CA MET A 2 0.54 -20.99 -37.72
C MET A 2 -0.38 -19.84 -37.33
N GLY A 3 -0.85 -19.82 -36.09
CA GLY A 3 -1.57 -18.69 -35.50
C GLY A 3 -0.70 -18.08 -34.41
N PRO A 4 -0.09 -16.90 -34.63
CA PRO A 4 0.73 -16.25 -33.62
C PRO A 4 -0.11 -15.38 -32.69
N HIS A 5 0.16 -15.51 -31.39
CA HIS A 5 0.20 -14.42 -30.42
C HIS A 5 -1.13 -13.69 -30.12
N TYR A 6 -2.00 -14.32 -29.32
CA TYR A 6 -3.01 -13.61 -28.54
C TYR A 6 -2.44 -13.27 -27.15
N GLY A 7 -2.14 -11.97 -26.97
CA GLY A 7 -2.39 -11.24 -25.73
C GLY A 7 -1.70 -11.70 -24.45
N MET A 8 -0.40 -11.40 -24.33
CA MET A 8 0.22 -11.19 -23.02
C MET A 8 -0.30 -9.85 -22.44
N GLY A 9 -1.55 -9.82 -21.99
CA GLY A 9 -2.00 -8.79 -21.07
C GLY A 9 -1.22 -8.98 -19.76
N PRO A 10 -0.74 -7.94 -19.06
CA PRO A 10 -0.08 -8.11 -17.78
C PRO A 10 -1.13 -8.59 -16.77
N GLY A 11 -1.24 -9.91 -16.64
CA GLY A 11 -2.00 -10.56 -15.60
C GLY A 11 -1.43 -10.13 -14.26
N PHE A 12 -2.13 -9.22 -13.60
CA PHE A 12 -1.98 -8.86 -12.19
C PHE A 12 -2.40 -10.04 -11.30
N GLY A 13 -1.72 -11.16 -11.48
CA GLY A 13 -1.91 -12.44 -10.81
C GLY A 13 -0.57 -12.90 -10.28
N SER A 14 -0.02 -12.16 -9.33
CA SER A 14 1.21 -12.50 -8.62
C SER A 14 1.11 -11.85 -7.25
N GLY A 15 0.67 -12.65 -6.27
CA GLY A 15 0.50 -12.18 -4.89
C GLY A 15 1.78 -11.51 -4.40
N TRP A 16 1.69 -10.22 -4.08
CA TRP A 16 2.44 -9.49 -3.05
C TRP A 16 3.94 -9.84 -2.85
N ARG A 17 4.62 -10.30 -3.89
CA ARG A 17 6.06 -10.62 -3.88
C ARG A 17 6.74 -9.95 -5.06
N ARG A 18 6.75 -8.62 -5.01
CA ARG A 18 7.74 -7.72 -5.63
C ARG A 18 7.39 -6.30 -5.18
N ALA A 19 7.48 -6.05 -3.88
CA ALA A 19 7.93 -4.73 -3.48
C ALA A 19 9.35 -4.57 -4.04
N ALA A 20 9.59 -3.45 -4.70
CA ALA A 20 10.87 -3.05 -5.28
C ALA A 20 12.04 -3.29 -4.29
N PRO A 21 13.29 -3.42 -4.77
CA PRO A 21 14.44 -3.57 -3.87
C PRO A 21 14.38 -2.51 -2.78
N ALA A 22 14.43 -2.97 -1.52
CA ALA A 22 14.56 -2.20 -0.31
C ALA A 22 15.48 -0.99 -0.53
N ARG A 23 14.87 0.16 -0.79
CA ARG A 23 15.46 1.48 -0.72
C ARG A 23 14.44 2.25 0.08
N ASP A 24 14.87 2.77 1.22
CA ASP A 24 14.09 3.46 2.24
C ASP A 24 12.79 4.05 1.68
N LEU A 25 11.66 3.44 2.06
CA LEU A 25 10.36 3.91 1.63
C LEU A 25 10.16 5.34 2.12
N SER A 26 9.78 6.23 1.21
CA SER A 26 9.32 7.58 1.57
C SER A 26 7.86 7.55 2.03
N ALA A 27 7.41 8.62 2.68
CA ALA A 27 5.99 8.79 3.00
C ALA A 27 5.08 8.70 1.75
N ASP A 28 5.55 9.20 0.60
CA ASP A 28 4.83 9.10 -0.67
C ASP A 28 4.73 7.67 -1.21
N ASP A 29 5.76 6.84 -1.00
CA ASP A 29 5.72 5.43 -1.38
C ASP A 29 4.71 4.67 -0.52
N VAL A 30 4.74 4.90 0.79
CA VAL A 30 3.76 4.33 1.74
C VAL A 30 2.35 4.78 1.39
N ARG A 31 2.17 6.06 1.03
CA ARG A 31 0.89 6.57 0.58
C ARG A 31 0.35 5.80 -0.62
N LYS A 32 1.16 5.64 -1.69
CA LYS A 32 0.77 4.88 -2.88
C LYS A 32 0.44 3.42 -2.57
N MET A 33 1.19 2.78 -1.67
CA MET A 33 0.93 1.42 -1.22
C MET A 33 -0.45 1.30 -0.55
N PHE A 34 -0.80 2.23 0.34
CA PHE A 34 -2.09 2.22 1.02
C PHE A 34 -3.25 2.59 0.10
N GLU A 35 -3.07 3.56 -0.81
CA GLU A 35 -4.07 3.90 -1.83
C GLU A 35 -4.39 2.69 -2.72
N ALA A 36 -3.37 1.98 -3.21
CA ALA A 36 -3.55 0.75 -3.99
C ALA A 36 -4.27 -0.34 -3.17
N ARG A 37 -3.93 -0.48 -1.88
CA ARG A 37 -4.57 -1.46 -0.98
C ARG A 37 -6.04 -1.14 -0.72
N LEU A 38 -6.38 0.13 -0.53
CA LEU A 38 -7.76 0.58 -0.34
C LEU A 38 -8.58 0.39 -1.61
N ALA A 39 -8.01 0.75 -2.77
CA ALA A 39 -8.63 0.51 -4.06
C ALA A 39 -8.90 -0.99 -4.29
N TRP A 40 -7.95 -1.86 -3.93
CA TRP A 40 -8.12 -3.31 -4.01
C TRP A 40 -9.18 -3.86 -3.05
N ARG A 41 -9.31 -3.28 -1.83
CA ARG A 41 -10.40 -3.63 -0.91
C ARG A 41 -11.77 -3.18 -1.40
N GLY A 42 -11.85 -2.12 -2.21
CA GLY A 42 -13.10 -1.61 -2.77
C GLY A 42 -14.12 -1.15 -1.73
N ASN A 43 -13.68 -0.73 -0.54
CA ASN A 43 -14.58 -0.23 0.50
C ASN A 43 -14.71 1.30 0.41
N PRO A 44 -15.84 1.84 -0.08
CA PRO A 44 -16.00 3.28 -0.28
C PRO A 44 -16.13 4.08 1.02
N ASN A 45 -16.29 3.42 2.18
CA ASN A 45 -16.37 4.10 3.47
C ASN A 45 -15.00 4.34 4.11
N LEU A 46 -13.91 3.84 3.52
CA LEU A 46 -12.56 4.00 4.03
C LEU A 46 -11.72 4.82 3.07
N LYS A 47 -10.89 5.71 3.61
CA LYS A 47 -9.89 6.47 2.87
C LYS A 47 -8.57 6.47 3.62
N LEU A 48 -7.51 6.82 2.91
CA LEU A 48 -6.22 7.07 3.51
C LEU A 48 -6.28 8.44 4.21
N GLY A 49 -5.93 8.46 5.49
CA GLY A 49 -5.79 9.65 6.30
C GLY A 49 -4.36 10.18 6.27
N GLU A 50 -3.84 10.55 7.43
CA GLU A 50 -2.48 11.07 7.57
C GLU A 50 -1.44 9.98 7.28
N VAL A 51 -0.44 10.30 6.47
CA VAL A 51 0.78 9.50 6.31
C VAL A 51 1.96 10.38 6.65
N LYS A 52 2.75 9.98 7.64
CA LYS A 52 3.91 10.76 8.08
C LYS A 52 5.04 9.88 8.55
N GLU A 53 6.25 10.39 8.39
CA GLU A 53 7.43 9.80 8.99
C GLU A 53 7.37 10.01 10.50
N ARG A 54 7.52 8.90 11.24
CA ARG A 54 7.56 8.93 12.70
C ARG A 54 9.00 9.05 13.18
N ASP A 55 9.90 8.29 12.57
CA ASP A 55 11.31 8.18 12.93
C ASP A 55 12.13 7.68 11.74
N GLU A 56 13.44 7.48 11.94
CA GLU A 56 14.39 7.05 10.91
C GLU A 56 14.08 5.69 10.30
N ASP A 57 13.24 4.86 10.93
CA ASP A 57 12.91 3.52 10.46
C ASP A 57 11.42 3.34 10.17
N THR A 58 10.58 4.25 10.66
CA THR A 58 9.12 4.04 10.73
C THR A 58 8.34 5.17 10.08
N ILE A 59 7.39 4.79 9.25
CA ILE A 59 6.33 5.66 8.73
C ILE A 59 5.00 5.20 9.31
N VAL A 60 4.18 6.14 9.77
CA VAL A 60 2.82 5.85 10.21
C VAL A 60 1.81 6.27 9.16
N ALA A 61 0.79 5.46 8.97
CA ALA A 61 -0.30 5.71 8.04
C ALA A 61 -1.64 5.41 8.73
N ASP A 62 -2.54 6.39 8.68
CA ASP A 62 -3.87 6.27 9.25
C ASP A 62 -4.88 5.88 8.18
N ILE A 63 -5.72 4.90 8.48
CA ILE A 63 -6.95 4.64 7.74
C ILE A 63 -8.08 5.29 8.52
N VAL A 64 -8.81 6.14 7.83
CA VAL A 64 -9.94 6.87 8.38
C VAL A 64 -11.22 6.52 7.62
N THR A 65 -12.37 6.77 8.23
CA THR A 65 -13.65 6.72 7.52
C THR A 65 -13.75 7.86 6.53
N LYS A 66 -14.71 7.80 5.61
CA LYS A 66 -15.04 8.93 4.72
C LYS A 66 -15.30 10.25 5.48
N ASP A 67 -15.79 10.13 6.71
CA ASP A 67 -16.08 11.23 7.65
C ASP A 67 -14.89 11.57 8.58
N ASP A 68 -13.68 11.14 8.22
CA ASP A 68 -12.41 11.43 8.91
C ASP A 68 -12.27 10.86 10.33
N SER A 69 -13.07 9.86 10.69
CA SER A 69 -12.90 9.14 11.96
C SER A 69 -11.78 8.09 11.85
N LEU A 70 -10.83 8.09 12.78
CA LEU A 70 -9.74 7.10 12.81
C LEU A 70 -10.30 5.68 12.97
N VAL A 71 -9.96 4.81 12.02
CA VAL A 71 -10.32 3.38 12.03
C VAL A 71 -9.14 2.55 12.49
N GLN A 72 -7.97 2.79 11.91
CA GLN A 72 -6.76 2.03 12.21
C GLN A 72 -5.53 2.83 11.87
N ARG A 73 -4.58 2.89 12.80
CA ARG A 73 -3.21 3.34 12.54
C ARG A 73 -2.32 2.15 12.20
N TYR A 74 -1.52 2.28 11.15
CA TYR A 74 -0.46 1.34 10.81
C TYR A 74 0.89 1.99 11.01
N GLN A 75 1.86 1.18 11.40
CA GLN A 75 3.27 1.53 11.27
C GLN A 75 3.91 0.66 10.19
N VAL A 76 4.78 1.29 9.42
CA VAL A 76 5.48 0.72 8.27
C VAL A 76 6.96 0.88 8.51
N ASP A 77 7.68 -0.24 8.53
CA ASP A 77 9.12 -0.26 8.49
C ASP A 77 9.58 0.18 7.09
N ARG A 78 10.35 1.27 7.01
CA ARG A 78 10.73 1.88 5.73
C ARG A 78 11.75 1.05 4.95
N HIS A 79 12.54 0.24 5.65
CA HIS A 79 13.60 -0.55 5.04
C HIS A 79 13.02 -1.80 4.37
N THR A 80 12.02 -2.39 5.01
CA THR A 80 11.46 -3.68 4.60
C THR A 80 10.08 -3.57 3.98
N GLY A 81 9.38 -2.46 4.17
CA GLY A 81 7.97 -2.29 3.84
C GLY A 81 7.03 -3.12 4.72
N PHE A 82 7.52 -3.65 5.85
CA PHE A 82 6.70 -4.43 6.76
C PHE A 82 5.69 -3.54 7.48
N MET A 83 4.40 -3.88 7.37
CA MET A 83 3.30 -3.09 7.94
C MET A 83 2.61 -3.85 9.08
N ARG A 84 2.39 -3.18 10.22
CA ARG A 84 1.60 -3.73 11.34
C ARG A 84 0.64 -2.69 11.93
N PRO A 85 -0.54 -3.11 12.42
CA PRO A 85 -1.44 -2.21 13.15
C PRO A 85 -0.81 -1.79 14.48
N VAL A 86 -1.10 -0.55 14.90
CA VAL A 86 -0.78 -0.02 16.22
C VAL A 86 -2.05 -0.09 17.08
N TYR A 87 -1.91 -0.53 18.34
CA TYR A 87 -2.98 -0.64 19.34
C TYR A 87 -2.66 0.23 20.54
#